data_AF-K0UQK6-F1
#
_entry.id   AF-K0UQK6-F1
#
_cell.length_a   1.000
_cell.length_b   1.000
_cell.length_c   1.000
_cell.angle_alpha   90.00
_cell.angle_beta   90.00
_cell.angle_gamma   90.00
#
_symmetry.space_group_name_H-M   'P 1'
#
loop_
_entity.id
_entity.type
_entity.pdbx_description
1 polymer ?
#
loop_
_entity_poly.entity_id
_entity_poly.type
_entity_poly.pdbx_seq_one_letter_code
_entity_poly.pdbx_strand_id
1 'polypeptide(L)'
;MAELGDWVRVDPHAARPLFDQLRTQIIGGIREGRLTPGTRLPTVRELAGQINLAVNTVARAYRELEAAGILETRGRFGTFVARSDPADAAMATAAHTYVSAARALGVDKGEALRYIETAFG
;
A
#
# COMPACT_ATOMS: atom_id res chain seq x y z
N MET A 1 11.58 -9.11 -1.76
CA MET A 1 10.54 -8.87 -2.79
C MET A 1 9.55 -10.01 -2.67
N ALA A 2 8.25 -9.78 -2.82
CA ALA A 2 7.26 -10.85 -2.71
C ALA A 2 7.26 -11.75 -3.96
N GLU A 3 7.29 -13.06 -3.77
CA GLU A 3 7.17 -14.06 -4.84
C GLU A 3 5.68 -14.35 -5.12
N LEU A 4 4.99 -13.45 -5.83
CA LEU A 4 3.56 -13.63 -6.14
C LEU A 4 3.30 -14.73 -7.17
N GLY A 5 4.28 -15.06 -8.03
CA GLY A 5 4.13 -16.08 -9.08
C GLY A 5 3.82 -17.49 -8.58
N ASP A 6 4.14 -17.79 -7.32
CA ASP A 6 4.00 -19.14 -6.75
C ASP A 6 2.54 -19.49 -6.42
N TRP A 7 1.74 -18.50 -6.03
CA TRP A 7 0.39 -18.72 -5.51
C TRP A 7 -0.70 -17.91 -6.21
N VAL A 8 -0.34 -16.90 -7.01
CA VAL A 8 -1.30 -16.20 -7.86
C VAL A 8 -1.61 -17.03 -9.11
N ARG A 9 -2.90 -17.28 -9.34
CA ARG A 9 -3.40 -18.01 -10.51
C ARG A 9 -4.61 -17.28 -11.10
N VAL A 10 -4.58 -16.99 -12.39
CA VAL A 10 -5.68 -16.31 -13.09
C VAL A 10 -6.26 -17.23 -14.17
N ASP A 11 -7.58 -17.18 -14.35
CA ASP A 11 -8.32 -17.99 -15.31
C ASP A 11 -8.99 -17.09 -16.37
N PRO A 12 -8.54 -17.12 -17.64
CA PRO A 12 -9.15 -16.37 -18.73
C PRO A 12 -10.58 -16.77 -19.07
N HIS A 13 -11.02 -17.96 -18.68
CA HIS A 13 -12.35 -18.50 -18.98
C HIS A 13 -13.37 -18.21 -17.87
N ALA A 14 -12.93 -17.73 -16.71
CA ALA A 14 -13.83 -17.34 -15.64
C ALA A 14 -14.62 -16.07 -16.01
N ALA A 15 -15.83 -15.95 -15.45
CA ALA A 15 -16.72 -14.80 -15.69
C ALA A 15 -16.14 -13.45 -15.20
N ARG A 16 -15.14 -13.48 -14.31
CA ARG A 16 -14.51 -12.27 -13.75
C ARG A 16 -13.31 -11.82 -14.59
N PRO A 17 -13.13 -10.52 -14.84
CA PRO A 17 -11.96 -10.01 -15.54
C PRO A 17 -10.63 -10.38 -14.85
N LEU A 18 -9.59 -10.65 -15.64
CA LEU A 18 -8.27 -11.08 -15.14
C LEU A 18 -7.62 -10.11 -14.15
N PHE A 19 -7.76 -8.80 -14.37
CA PHE A 19 -7.22 -7.79 -13.43
C PHE A 19 -7.91 -7.88 -12.06
N ASP A 20 -9.21 -8.19 -12.03
CA ASP A 20 -10.00 -8.29 -10.81
C ASP A 20 -9.68 -9.58 -10.05
N GLN A 21 -9.44 -10.68 -10.78
CA GLN A 21 -8.94 -11.92 -10.19
C GLN A 21 -7.58 -11.72 -9.50
N LEU A 22 -6.64 -11.01 -10.17
CA LEU A 22 -5.33 -10.67 -9.61
C LEU A 22 -5.47 -9.77 -8.36
N ARG A 23 -6.27 -8.70 -8.47
CA ARG A 23 -6.57 -7.77 -7.38
C ARG A 23 -7.10 -8.50 -6.14
N THR A 24 -8.09 -9.37 -6.35
CA THR A 24 -8.75 -10.13 -5.27
C THR A 24 -7.75 -11.05 -4.56
N GLN A 25 -6.86 -11.71 -5.31
CA GLN A 25 -5.85 -12.59 -4.72
C GLN A 25 -4.80 -11.82 -3.91
N ILE A 26 -4.34 -10.65 -4.39
CA ILE A 26 -3.41 -9.82 -3.62
C ILE A 26 -4.05 -9.38 -2.30
N ILE A 27 -5.32 -8.97 -2.32
CA ILE A 27 -6.07 -8.62 -1.10
C ILE A 27 -6.19 -9.82 -0.16
N GLY A 28 -6.51 -11.01 -0.68
CA GLY A 28 -6.55 -12.24 0.09
C GLY A 28 -5.20 -12.54 0.76
N GLY A 29 -4.10 -12.44 0.00
CA GLY A 29 -2.75 -12.64 0.51
C GLY A 29 -2.35 -11.65 1.62
N ILE A 30 -2.82 -10.40 1.55
CA ILE A 30 -2.63 -9.42 2.63
C ILE A 30 -3.43 -9.79 3.87
N ARG A 31 -4.72 -10.11 3.70
CA ARG A 31 -5.62 -10.51 4.81
C ARG A 31 -5.15 -11.76 5.53
N GLU A 32 -4.57 -12.69 4.80
CA GLU A 32 -4.02 -13.95 5.31
C GLU A 32 -2.59 -13.79 5.85
N GLY A 33 -2.02 -12.58 5.82
CA GLY A 33 -0.69 -12.27 6.36
C GLY A 33 0.48 -12.73 5.48
N ARG A 34 0.24 -13.29 4.28
CA ARG A 34 1.30 -13.62 3.31
C ARG A 34 2.03 -12.39 2.78
N LEU A 35 1.31 -11.28 2.69
CA LEU A 35 1.82 -9.98 2.26
C LEU A 35 1.63 -8.98 3.40
N THR A 36 2.66 -8.78 4.21
CA THR A 36 2.60 -7.83 5.33
C THR A 36 2.79 -6.39 4.85
N PRO A 37 2.30 -5.39 5.60
CA PRO A 37 2.61 -4.00 5.33
C PRO A 37 4.10 -3.71 5.12
N GLY A 38 4.42 -2.87 4.14
CA GLY A 38 5.79 -2.58 3.74
C GLY A 38 6.46 -3.66 2.88
N THR A 39 5.77 -4.76 2.56
CA THR A 39 6.26 -5.75 1.61
C THR A 39 6.36 -5.14 0.22
N ARG A 40 7.54 -5.23 -0.40
CA ARG A 40 7.76 -4.79 -1.78
C ARG A 40 7.22 -5.81 -2.76
N LEU A 41 6.31 -5.40 -3.65
CA LEU A 41 5.82 -6.22 -4.75
C LEU A 41 6.81 -6.21 -5.94
N PRO A 42 6.79 -7.24 -6.80
CA PRO A 42 7.41 -7.20 -8.11
C PRO A 42 6.86 -6.04 -8.95
N THR A 43 7.67 -5.55 -9.88
CA THR A 43 7.22 -4.60 -10.89
C THR A 43 6.13 -5.22 -11.75
N VAL A 44 5.36 -4.36 -12.43
CA VAL A 44 4.32 -4.78 -13.37
C VAL A 44 4.87 -5.76 -14.42
N ARG A 45 6.07 -5.50 -14.96
CA ARG A 45 6.69 -6.35 -15.99
C ARG A 45 7.17 -7.69 -15.43
N GLU A 46 7.77 -7.69 -14.24
CA GLU A 46 8.20 -8.93 -13.58
C GLU A 46 7.01 -9.82 -13.27
N LEU A 47 5.97 -9.29 -12.63
CA LEU A 47 4.78 -10.06 -12.30
C LEU A 47 4.08 -10.57 -13.57
N ALA A 48 3.91 -9.72 -14.59
CA ALA A 48 3.36 -10.12 -15.88
C ALA A 48 4.08 -11.33 -16.48
N GLY A 49 5.42 -11.35 -16.42
CA GLY A 49 6.23 -12.48 -16.86
C GLY A 49 6.02 -13.73 -15.99
N GLN A 50 5.98 -13.57 -14.67
CA GLN A 50 5.82 -14.68 -13.72
C GLN A 50 4.48 -15.42 -13.88
N ILE A 51 3.38 -14.70 -14.14
CA ILE A 51 2.03 -15.29 -14.22
C ILE A 51 1.49 -15.36 -15.67
N ASN A 52 2.35 -15.12 -16.66
CA ASN A 52 2.00 -15.09 -18.09
C ASN A 52 0.75 -14.23 -18.39
N LEU A 53 0.73 -13.00 -17.89
CA LEU A 53 -0.39 -12.07 -18.05
C LEU A 53 0.03 -10.82 -18.82
N ALA A 54 -0.89 -10.22 -19.58
CA ALA A 54 -0.60 -8.97 -20.26
C ALA A 54 -0.22 -7.85 -19.27
N VAL A 55 0.87 -7.13 -19.57
CA VAL A 55 1.43 -6.04 -18.75
C VAL A 55 0.35 -5.01 -18.38
N ASN A 56 -0.52 -4.64 -19.32
CA ASN A 56 -1.59 -3.67 -19.09
C ASN A 56 -2.65 -4.17 -18.08
N THR A 57 -2.87 -5.47 -18.00
CA THR A 57 -3.80 -6.08 -17.03
C THR A 57 -3.23 -6.02 -15.63
N VAL A 58 -1.94 -6.34 -15.47
CA VAL A 58 -1.22 -6.19 -14.18
C VAL A 58 -1.18 -4.72 -13.77
N ALA A 59 -0.86 -3.81 -14.69
CA ALA A 59 -0.82 -2.38 -14.44
C ALA A 59 -2.18 -1.84 -13.99
N ARG A 60 -3.28 -2.34 -14.57
CA ARG A 60 -4.63 -2.00 -14.13
C ARG A 60 -4.89 -2.49 -12.71
N ALA A 61 -4.57 -3.74 -12.38
CA ALA A 61 -4.77 -4.27 -11.03
C ALA A 61 -3.99 -3.46 -9.97
N TYR A 62 -2.72 -3.12 -10.24
CA TYR A 62 -1.90 -2.32 -9.33
C TYR A 62 -2.48 -0.92 -9.13
N ARG A 63 -2.89 -0.24 -10.21
CA ARG A 63 -3.52 1.09 -10.11
C ARG A 63 -4.80 1.07 -9.29
N GLU A 64 -5.63 0.05 -9.45
CA GLU A 64 -6.87 -0.08 -8.66
C GLU A 64 -6.58 -0.35 -7.18
N LEU A 65 -5.54 -1.14 -6.86
CA LEU A 65 -5.11 -1.37 -5.48
C LEU A 65 -4.50 -0.12 -4.84
N GLU A 66 -3.75 0.68 -5.60
CA GLU A 66 -3.24 1.98 -5.14
C GLU A 66 -4.36 2.98 -4.89
N ALA A 67 -5.32 3.08 -5.82
CA ALA A 67 -6.48 3.94 -5.66
C ALA A 67 -7.31 3.56 -4.43
N ALA A 68 -7.30 2.28 -4.04
CA ALA A 68 -7.94 1.77 -2.84
C ALA A 68 -7.06 1.88 -1.57
N GLY A 69 -5.85 2.42 -1.65
CA GLY A 69 -4.92 2.56 -0.51
C GLY A 69 -4.36 1.25 0.01
N ILE A 70 -4.46 0.16 -0.75
CA ILE A 70 -3.96 -1.18 -0.39
C ILE A 70 -2.49 -1.32 -0.77
N LEU A 71 -2.08 -0.67 -1.86
CA LEU A 71 -0.69 -0.52 -2.28
C LEU A 71 -0.29 0.95 -2.28
N GLU A 72 1.01 1.20 -2.20
CA GLU A 72 1.61 2.51 -2.38
C GLU A 72 2.86 2.43 -3.26
N THR A 73 2.97 3.30 -4.27
CA THR A 73 4.21 3.46 -5.05
C THR A 73 5.09 4.54 -4.43
N ARG A 74 6.33 4.16 -4.14
CA ARG A 74 7.37 5.05 -3.60
C ARG A 74 8.36 5.46 -4.70
N GLY A 75 7.85 5.91 -5.85
CA GLY A 75 8.65 6.33 -7.01
C GLY A 75 9.64 5.25 -7.47
N ARG A 76 10.94 5.60 -7.56
CA ARG A 76 12.02 4.68 -7.96
C ARG A 76 12.21 3.47 -7.04
N PHE A 77 11.65 3.50 -5.83
CA PHE A 77 11.79 2.41 -4.86
C PHE A 77 10.82 1.26 -5.11
N GLY A 78 9.83 1.44 -6.00
CA GLY A 78 8.85 0.43 -6.39
C GLY A 78 7.52 0.54 -5.65
N THR A 79 6.72 -0.52 -5.74
CA THR A 79 5.37 -0.61 -5.17
C THR A 79 5.37 -1.50 -3.93
N PHE A 80 4.67 -1.09 -2.88
CA PHE A 80 4.66 -1.75 -1.58
C PHE A 80 3.23 -1.97 -1.10
N VAL A 81 3.02 -3.00 -0.28
CA VAL A 81 1.78 -3.14 0.51
C VAL A 81 1.70 -1.96 1.48
N ALA A 82 0.62 -1.20 1.40
CA ALA A 82 0.38 -0.08 2.30
C ALA A 82 0.24 -0.59 3.74
N ARG A 83 0.67 0.22 4.72
CA ARG A 83 0.28 0.03 6.12
C ARG A 83 -1.18 0.44 6.24
N SER A 84 -2.10 -0.51 6.21
CA SER A 84 -3.53 -0.21 6.36
C SER A 84 -3.99 -0.42 7.80
N ASP A 85 -4.04 0.68 8.54
CA ASP A 85 -5.23 1.04 9.29
C ASP A 85 -5.65 2.44 8.78
N PRO A 86 -6.86 2.63 8.22
CA PRO A 86 -7.35 3.96 7.81
C PRO A 86 -7.30 5.00 8.93
N ALA A 87 -7.48 4.58 10.19
CA ALA A 87 -7.29 5.45 11.34
C ALA A 87 -5.81 5.80 11.53
N ASP A 88 -4.88 4.86 11.34
CA ASP A 88 -3.43 5.10 11.35
C ASP A 88 -3.01 6.07 10.22
N ALA A 89 -3.56 5.90 9.01
CA ALA A 89 -3.31 6.81 7.90
C ALA A 89 -3.83 8.24 8.16
N ALA A 90 -5.03 8.36 8.74
CA ALA A 90 -5.60 9.64 9.16
C ALA A 90 -4.78 10.29 10.29
N MET A 91 -4.36 9.51 11.28
CA MET A 91 -3.54 9.97 12.40
C MET A 91 -2.13 10.38 11.96
N ALA A 92 -1.51 9.66 11.03
CA ALA A 92 -0.22 10.03 10.44
C ALA A 92 -0.31 11.36 9.68
N THR A 93 -1.41 11.60 8.97
CA THR A 93 -1.68 12.87 8.29
C THR A 93 -1.85 14.00 9.30
N ALA A 94 -2.65 13.81 10.36
CA ALA A 94 -2.83 14.78 11.43
C ALA A 94 -1.50 15.10 12.16
N ALA A 95 -0.67 14.09 12.43
CA ALA A 95 0.65 14.27 13.04
C ALA A 95 1.58 15.13 12.17
N HIS A 96 1.55 14.95 10.84
CA HIS A 96 2.34 15.77 9.91
C HIS A 96 1.93 17.24 9.92
N THR A 97 0.61 17.50 9.94
CA THR A 97 0.06 18.85 10.05
C THR A 97 0.50 19.51 11.35
N TYR A 98 0.41 18.79 12.47
CA TYR A 98 0.85 19.27 13.77
C TYR A 98 2.35 19.64 13.82
N VAL A 99 3.22 18.74 13.34
CA VAL A 99 4.68 18.98 13.30
C VAL A 99 5.03 20.17 12.42
N SER A 100 4.31 20.36 11.31
CA SER A 100 4.52 21.50 10.40
C SER A 100 4.18 22.82 11.09
N ALA A 101 3.08 22.88 11.84
CA ALA A 101 2.70 24.04 12.63
C ALA A 101 3.70 24.31 13.77
N ALA A 102 4.12 23.28 14.51
CA ALA A 102 5.12 23.40 15.57
C ALA A 102 6.44 23.98 15.06
N ARG A 103 6.95 23.48 13.92
CA ARG A 103 8.16 23.99 13.28
C ARG A 103 8.04 25.43 12.84
N ALA A 104 6.90 25.82 12.26
CA ALA A 104 6.65 27.20 11.85
C ALA A 104 6.65 28.18 13.04
N LEU A 105 6.34 27.69 14.24
CA LEU A 105 6.38 28.43 15.50
C LEU A 105 7.72 28.34 16.23
N GLY A 106 8.72 27.65 15.68
CA GLY A 106 10.02 27.44 16.32
C GLY A 106 9.98 26.47 17.51
N VAL A 107 8.91 25.67 17.64
CA VAL A 107 8.75 24.69 18.71
C VAL A 107 9.54 23.43 18.37
N ASP A 108 10.38 22.98 19.30
CA ASP A 108 11.14 21.75 19.14
C ASP A 108 10.29 20.50 19.43
N LYS A 109 10.89 19.32 19.21
CA LYS A 109 10.18 18.04 19.40
C LYS A 109 9.67 17.84 20.83
N GLY A 110 10.48 18.20 21.83
CA GLY A 110 10.14 17.97 23.23
C GLY A 110 8.96 18.84 23.65
N GLU A 111 8.99 20.11 23.27
CA GLU A 111 7.91 21.04 23.59
C GLU A 111 6.63 20.75 22.77
N ALA A 112 6.76 20.27 21.53
CA ALA A 112 5.63 19.83 20.73
C ALA A 112 4.91 18.61 21.37
N LEU A 113 5.66 17.63 21.88
CA LEU A 113 5.06 16.49 22.59
C LEU A 113 4.28 16.93 23.84
N ARG A 114 4.79 17.90 24.60
CA ARG A 114 4.12 18.47 25.77
C ARG A 114 2.73 19.05 25.44
N TYR A 115 2.58 19.71 24.29
CA TYR A 115 1.27 20.22 23.85
C TYR A 115 0.29 19.12 23.48
N ILE A 116 0.77 18.03 22.85
CA ILE A 116 -0.08 16.86 22.57
C ILE A 116 -0.53 16.20 23.88
N GLU A 117 0.39 15.95 24.81
CA GLU A 117 0.07 15.37 26.12
C GLU A 117 -0.99 16.20 26.86
N THR A 118 -0.81 17.52 26.92
CA THR A 118 -1.79 18.44 27.53
C THR A 118 -3.16 18.38 26.86
N ALA A 119 -3.22 18.13 25.55
CA ALA A 119 -4.47 18.08 24.80
C ALA A 119 -5.27 16.79 25.06
N PHE A 120 -4.64 15.72 25.53
CA PHE A 120 -5.31 14.45 25.87
C PHE A 120 -5.86 14.42 27.31
N GLY A 121 -5.44 15.35 28.17
CA GLY A 121 -5.87 15.45 29.57
C GLY A 121 -4.83 14.94 30.55
#